data_AF-A0A960XS10-F1
#
_entry.id   AF-A0A960XS10-F1
#
_cell.length_a   1.000
_cell.length_b   1.000
_cell.length_c   1.000
_cell.angle_alpha   90.00
_cell.angle_beta   90.00
_cell.angle_gamma   90.00
#
_symmetry.space_group_name_H-M   'P 1'
#
loop_
_entity.id
_entity.type
_entity.pdbx_description
1 polymer ?
#
loop_
_entity_poly.entity_id
_entity_poly.type
_entity_poly.pdbx_seq_one_letter_code
_entity_poly.pdbx_strand_id
1 'polypeptide(L)'
;RFNFFYLHPFLYPVFLNPPPEFKLERRHQFVIFAESERLLKIRKCLESLREALNLNQRDVVIQPVPRKNSQVASQFENEGSIAGHDWTDYNKDEYLRVTLDRPTPGNRNNLFFHLTMAKLVNADYPALVGYKYEKGIGNWNPEEPLWMKPVLPSDDSVTLVRIAPKHVSEPIDSILRVIQRSRA
;
A
#
# COMPACT_ATOMS: atom_id res chain seq x y z
N ARG A 1 21.37 -20.29 13.70
CA ARG A 1 21.08 -19.09 14.52
C ARG A 1 20.18 -18.20 13.67
N PHE A 2 18.92 -17.98 14.07
CA PHE A 2 18.00 -17.12 13.31
C PHE A 2 18.11 -15.70 13.85
N ASN A 3 18.39 -14.74 12.97
CA ASN A 3 18.36 -13.33 13.30
C ASN A 3 17.03 -12.77 12.81
N PHE A 4 16.22 -12.25 13.74
CA PHE A 4 14.98 -11.57 13.41
C PHE A 4 15.24 -10.07 13.37
N PHE A 5 14.83 -9.42 12.30
CA PHE A 5 14.84 -7.97 12.17
C PHE A 5 13.41 -7.49 11.93
N TYR A 6 13.06 -6.36 12.54
CA TYR A 6 11.76 -5.73 12.29
C TYR A 6 11.79 -5.08 10.91
N LEU A 7 10.83 -5.46 10.07
CA LEU A 7 10.59 -4.84 8.78
C LEU A 7 9.29 -4.04 8.86
N HIS A 8 9.37 -2.73 8.60
CA HIS A 8 8.18 -1.89 8.59
C HIS A 8 7.14 -2.44 7.58
N PRO A 9 5.82 -2.46 7.90
CA PRO A 9 4.79 -3.02 7.01
C PRO A 9 4.85 -2.52 5.57
N PHE A 10 5.15 -1.23 5.35
CA PHE A 10 5.38 -0.65 4.02
C PHE A 10 6.46 -1.32 3.18
N LEU A 11 7.49 -1.86 3.82
CA LEU A 11 8.57 -2.56 3.15
C LEU A 11 8.25 -4.04 2.93
N TYR A 12 7.21 -4.58 3.56
CA TYR A 12 6.80 -5.97 3.39
C TYR A 12 6.47 -6.32 1.93
N PRO A 13 5.71 -5.49 1.16
CA PRO A 13 5.50 -5.71 -0.27
C PRO A 13 6.81 -5.81 -1.07
N VAL A 14 7.80 -4.98 -0.75
CA VAL A 14 9.09 -4.92 -1.46
C VAL A 14 9.86 -6.24 -1.35
N PHE A 15 9.78 -6.88 -0.18
CA PHE A 15 10.47 -8.13 0.11
C PHE A 15 9.54 -9.34 0.14
N LEU A 16 8.36 -9.22 -0.50
CA LEU A 16 7.35 -10.26 -0.51
C LEU A 16 7.89 -11.52 -1.19
N ASN A 17 7.94 -12.62 -0.43
CA ASN A 17 8.34 -13.93 -0.92
C ASN A 17 7.20 -14.94 -0.68
N PRO A 18 6.24 -15.06 -1.61
CA PRO A 18 5.13 -15.99 -1.47
C PRO A 18 5.61 -17.42 -1.74
N PRO A 19 4.80 -18.43 -1.38
CA PRO A 19 5.07 -19.80 -1.83
C PRO A 19 5.20 -19.92 -3.37
N PRO A 20 6.03 -20.84 -3.88
CA PRO A 20 6.33 -20.98 -5.31
C PRO A 20 5.10 -21.21 -6.19
N GLU A 21 4.02 -21.76 -5.62
CA GLU A 21 2.76 -22.03 -6.31
C GLU A 21 2.02 -20.72 -6.67
N PHE A 22 2.40 -19.61 -6.05
CA PHE A 22 1.81 -18.30 -6.30
C PHE A 22 2.65 -17.45 -7.23
N LYS A 23 2.17 -17.32 -8.46
CA LYS A 23 2.67 -16.31 -9.38
C LYS A 23 2.13 -14.94 -8.98
N LEU A 24 3.00 -14.10 -8.42
CA LEU A 24 2.66 -12.71 -8.14
C LEU A 24 2.54 -11.90 -9.43
N GLU A 25 1.65 -10.93 -9.41
CA GLU A 25 1.63 -9.92 -10.47
C GLU A 25 2.93 -9.14 -10.52
N ARG A 26 3.31 -8.68 -11.71
CA ARG A 26 4.54 -7.90 -11.91
C ARG A 26 4.52 -6.58 -11.15
N ARG A 27 3.35 -6.00 -10.91
CA ARG A 27 3.22 -4.64 -10.35
C ARG A 27 2.66 -4.67 -8.95
N HIS A 28 3.19 -3.80 -8.10
CA HIS A 28 2.54 -3.38 -6.87
C HIS A 28 1.47 -2.33 -7.17
N GLN A 29 0.42 -2.32 -6.34
CA GLN A 29 -0.54 -1.24 -6.31
C GLN A 29 -0.73 -0.78 -4.87
N PHE A 30 -0.53 0.52 -4.65
CA PHE A 30 -0.73 1.21 -3.39
C PHE A 30 -1.89 2.19 -3.52
N VAL A 31 -2.67 2.32 -2.47
CA VAL A 31 -3.77 3.30 -2.35
C VAL A 31 -3.48 4.19 -1.15
N ILE A 32 -3.33 5.48 -1.39
CA ILE A 32 -2.85 6.44 -0.39
C ILE A 32 -3.98 7.43 -0.09
N PHE A 33 -4.40 7.48 1.17
CA PHE A 33 -5.39 8.40 1.70
C PHE A 33 -4.73 9.42 2.62
N ALA A 34 -5.01 10.69 2.36
CA ALA A 34 -4.55 11.83 3.13
C ALA A 34 -5.43 13.04 2.81
N GLU A 35 -5.45 14.04 3.69
CA GLU A 35 -6.10 15.34 3.45
C GLU A 35 -5.71 15.90 2.08
N SER A 36 -6.65 16.52 1.35
CA SER A 36 -6.45 16.91 -0.05
C SER A 36 -5.16 17.72 -0.31
N GLU A 37 -4.83 18.68 0.56
CA GLU A 37 -3.60 19.45 0.43
C GLU A 37 -2.33 18.59 0.56
N ARG A 38 -2.36 17.62 1.48
CA ARG A 38 -1.27 16.67 1.71
C ARG A 38 -1.17 15.68 0.56
N LEU A 39 -2.30 15.19 0.06
CA LEU A 39 -2.37 14.30 -1.09
C LEU A 39 -1.78 14.95 -2.35
N LEU A 40 -2.06 16.24 -2.56
CA LEU A 40 -1.47 17.03 -3.65
C LEU A 40 0.06 17.16 -3.49
N LYS A 41 0.56 17.41 -2.28
CA LYS A 41 2.01 17.46 -1.99
C LYS A 41 2.69 16.11 -2.24
N ILE A 42 2.11 15.02 -1.70
CA ILE A 42 2.60 13.64 -1.93
C ILE A 42 2.69 13.37 -3.42
N ARG A 43 1.62 13.64 -4.18
CA ARG A 43 1.57 13.44 -5.63
C ARG A 43 2.72 14.17 -6.33
N LYS A 44 2.89 15.48 -6.07
CA LYS A 44 3.98 16.27 -6.68
C LYS A 44 5.35 15.70 -6.34
N CYS A 45 5.59 15.33 -5.08
CA CYS A 45 6.84 14.71 -4.67
C CYS A 45 7.10 13.38 -5.37
N LEU A 46 6.09 12.52 -5.53
CA LEU A 46 6.22 11.25 -6.25
C LEU A 46 6.45 11.46 -7.76
N GLU A 47 5.82 12.47 -8.37
CA GLU A 47 6.06 12.84 -9.76
C GLU A 47 7.50 13.33 -9.96
N SER A 48 8.01 14.21 -9.09
CA SER A 48 9.40 14.66 -9.10
C SER A 48 10.40 13.54 -8.82
N LEU A 49 10.09 12.62 -7.90
CA LEU A 49 10.92 11.46 -7.62
C LEU A 49 11.02 10.54 -8.84
N ARG A 50 9.90 10.32 -9.54
CA ARG A 50 9.85 9.53 -10.76
C ARG A 50 10.78 10.12 -11.82
N GLU A 51 10.72 11.44 -12.02
CA GLU A 51 11.58 12.17 -12.95
C GLU A 51 13.06 12.08 -12.55
N ALA A 52 13.38 12.33 -11.28
CA ALA A 52 14.75 12.28 -10.77
C ALA A 52 15.40 10.89 -10.90
N LEU A 53 14.59 9.82 -10.85
CA LEU A 53 15.03 8.44 -11.04
C LEU A 53 14.99 7.98 -12.50
N ASN A 54 14.71 8.88 -13.46
CA ASN A 54 14.57 8.57 -14.88
C ASN A 54 13.56 7.43 -15.16
N LEU A 55 12.51 7.35 -14.34
CA LEU A 55 11.42 6.39 -14.52
C LEU A 55 10.35 7.03 -15.41
N ASN A 56 9.80 6.27 -16.35
CA ASN A 56 8.73 6.77 -17.22
C ASN A 56 7.34 6.50 -16.61
N GLN A 57 6.29 7.03 -17.25
CA GLN A 57 4.91 6.87 -16.78
C GLN A 57 4.42 5.41 -16.80
N ARG A 58 5.02 4.53 -17.61
CA ARG A 58 4.70 3.10 -17.62
C ARG A 58 5.35 2.39 -16.44
N ASP A 59 6.54 2.80 -16.03
CA ASP A 59 7.26 2.21 -14.89
C ASP A 59 6.54 2.54 -13.57
N VAL A 60 6.13 3.81 -13.41
CA VAL A 60 5.41 4.32 -12.24
C VAL A 60 4.22 5.17 -12.66
N VAL A 61 3.03 4.63 -12.45
CA VAL A 61 1.74 5.30 -12.67
C VAL A 61 1.29 5.90 -11.35
N ILE A 62 1.13 7.23 -11.32
CA ILE A 62 0.63 7.99 -10.17
C ILE A 62 -0.68 8.62 -10.61
N GLN A 63 -1.80 8.19 -10.03
CA GLN A 63 -3.12 8.57 -10.49
C GLN A 63 -4.02 9.02 -9.33
N PRO A 64 -4.49 10.28 -9.30
CA PRO A 64 -5.56 10.67 -8.39
C PRO A 64 -6.87 10.00 -8.84
N VAL A 65 -7.61 9.48 -7.88
CA VAL A 65 -8.89 8.79 -8.12
C VAL A 65 -9.97 9.51 -7.29
N PRO A 66 -10.78 10.37 -7.91
CA PRO A 66 -11.88 11.04 -7.22
C PRO A 66 -13.11 10.14 -7.13
N ARG A 67 -13.93 10.33 -6.11
CA ARG A 67 -15.24 9.71 -5.92
C ARG A 67 -16.28 10.39 -6.82
N LYS A 68 -16.34 10.00 -8.08
CA LYS A 68 -17.13 10.72 -9.11
C LYS A 68 -18.65 10.51 -9.02
N ASN A 69 -19.11 9.31 -8.67
CA ASN A 69 -20.54 8.96 -8.68
C ASN A 69 -20.82 7.74 -7.78
N SER A 70 -22.11 7.47 -7.55
CA SER A 70 -22.59 6.35 -6.72
C SER A 70 -22.17 4.96 -7.24
N GLN A 71 -21.98 4.81 -8.55
CA GLN A 71 -21.57 3.54 -9.16
C GLN A 71 -20.11 3.17 -8.82
N VAL A 72 -19.23 4.16 -8.69
CA VAL A 72 -17.82 3.96 -8.30
C VAL A 72 -17.66 4.01 -6.78
N ALA A 73 -18.71 4.38 -6.02
CA ALA A 73 -18.65 4.51 -4.57
C ALA A 73 -18.26 3.20 -3.87
N SER A 74 -18.84 2.05 -4.27
CA SER A 74 -18.47 0.76 -3.67
C SER A 74 -17.02 0.38 -3.94
N GLN A 75 -16.48 0.72 -5.12
CA GLN A 75 -15.07 0.51 -5.40
C GLN A 75 -14.19 1.44 -4.54
N PHE A 76 -14.59 2.71 -4.40
CA PHE A 76 -13.88 3.68 -3.57
C PHE A 76 -13.84 3.25 -2.11
N GLU A 77 -14.98 2.83 -1.57
CA GLU A 77 -15.11 2.31 -0.19
C GLU A 77 -14.28 1.04 0.00
N ASN A 78 -14.25 0.17 -1.01
CA ASN A 78 -13.40 -1.01 -0.97
C ASN A 78 -11.91 -0.65 -0.90
N GLU A 79 -11.44 0.30 -1.71
CA GLU A 79 -10.05 0.77 -1.68
C GLU A 79 -9.73 1.47 -0.35
N GLY A 80 -10.67 2.25 0.18
CA GLY A 80 -10.58 2.86 1.50
C GLY A 80 -10.39 1.81 2.60
N SER A 81 -11.22 0.75 2.59
CA SER A 81 -11.12 -0.34 3.58
C SER A 81 -9.79 -1.11 3.55
N ILE A 82 -9.06 -1.06 2.43
CA ILE A 82 -7.70 -1.64 2.34
C ILE A 82 -6.69 -0.74 3.05
N ALA A 83 -6.88 0.58 2.95
CA ALA A 83 -6.00 1.57 3.56
C ALA A 83 -6.21 1.71 5.07
N GLY A 84 -7.42 1.49 5.59
CA GLY A 84 -7.73 1.62 7.01
C GLY A 84 -9.24 1.69 7.22
N HIS A 85 -9.74 1.50 8.44
CA HIS A 85 -11.17 1.61 8.74
C HIS A 85 -11.64 3.07 8.84
N ASP A 86 -10.72 3.98 9.14
CA ASP A 86 -10.88 5.41 9.36
C ASP A 86 -10.54 6.25 8.10
N TRP A 87 -10.40 5.63 6.93
CA TRP A 87 -10.01 6.30 5.68
C TRP A 87 -10.86 7.53 5.33
N THR A 88 -12.15 7.53 5.71
CA THR A 88 -13.07 8.65 5.49
C THR A 88 -12.67 9.92 6.22
N ASP A 89 -11.98 9.78 7.35
CA ASP A 89 -11.52 10.90 8.18
C ASP A 89 -10.33 11.61 7.53
N TYR A 90 -9.64 10.92 6.63
CA TYR A 90 -8.52 11.45 5.87
C TYR A 90 -8.97 12.07 4.56
N ASN A 91 -9.75 11.32 3.76
CA ASN A 91 -10.26 11.83 2.50
C ASN A 91 -11.41 10.97 1.96
N LYS A 92 -12.63 11.51 2.02
CA LYS A 92 -13.83 10.85 1.49
C LYS A 92 -14.09 11.08 0.00
N ASP A 93 -13.32 11.98 -0.61
CA ASP A 93 -13.59 12.54 -1.93
C ASP A 93 -12.54 12.10 -2.97
N GLU A 94 -11.30 11.82 -2.56
CA GLU A 94 -10.25 11.32 -3.44
C GLU A 94 -9.16 10.52 -2.71
N TYR A 95 -8.47 9.65 -3.44
CA TYR A 95 -7.22 9.03 -2.99
C TYR A 95 -6.21 8.98 -4.13
N LEU A 96 -4.95 8.69 -3.81
CA LEU A 96 -3.89 8.53 -4.80
C LEU A 96 -3.59 7.04 -5.01
N ARG A 97 -3.76 6.55 -6.24
CA ARG A 97 -3.34 5.21 -6.64
C ARG A 97 -1.93 5.29 -7.22
N VAL A 98 -1.01 4.51 -6.67
CA VAL A 98 0.37 4.39 -7.19
C VAL A 98 0.59 2.95 -7.64
N THR A 99 0.89 2.75 -8.92
CA THR A 99 1.18 1.43 -9.49
C THR A 99 2.59 1.44 -10.06
N LEU A 100 3.40 0.47 -9.68
CA LEU A 100 4.80 0.37 -10.09
C LEU A 100 5.29 -1.07 -10.09
N ASP A 101 6.31 -1.37 -10.89
CA ASP A 101 6.85 -2.72 -10.98
C ASP A 101 7.51 -3.17 -9.67
N ARG A 102 7.39 -4.46 -9.35
CA ARG A 102 8.15 -5.09 -8.26
C ARG A 102 9.65 -4.85 -8.44
N PRO A 103 10.39 -4.52 -7.38
CA PRO A 103 11.84 -4.44 -7.47
C PRO A 103 12.44 -5.78 -7.89
N THR A 104 13.28 -5.78 -8.91
CA THR A 104 14.03 -6.95 -9.36
C THR A 104 15.53 -6.74 -9.18
N PRO A 105 16.32 -7.81 -8.99
CA PRO A 105 17.78 -7.72 -9.02
C PRO A 105 18.23 -7.11 -10.36
N GLY A 106 18.66 -5.85 -10.34
CA GLY A 106 19.05 -5.09 -11.53
C GLY A 106 18.31 -3.76 -11.70
N ASN A 107 17.09 -3.62 -11.17
CA ASN A 107 16.34 -2.38 -11.25
C ASN A 107 16.40 -1.58 -9.93
N ARG A 108 17.53 -0.89 -9.73
CA ARG A 108 17.78 -0.09 -8.53
C ARG A 108 16.86 1.12 -8.41
N ASN A 109 16.45 1.71 -9.53
CA ASN A 109 15.60 2.91 -9.52
C ASN A 109 14.20 2.59 -8.99
N ASN A 110 13.63 1.46 -9.38
CA ASN A 110 12.36 1.01 -8.81
C ASN A 110 12.48 0.77 -7.30
N LEU A 111 13.57 0.14 -6.84
CA LEU A 111 13.81 -0.06 -5.41
C LEU A 111 13.90 1.29 -4.67
N PHE A 112 14.68 2.25 -5.19
CA PHE A 112 14.79 3.57 -4.58
C PHE A 112 13.46 4.32 -4.57
N PHE A 113 12.63 4.16 -5.61
CA PHE A 113 11.29 4.71 -5.62
C PHE A 113 10.45 4.15 -4.47
N HIS A 114 10.45 2.83 -4.25
CA HIS A 114 9.71 2.21 -3.14
C HIS A 114 10.19 2.71 -1.78
N LEU A 115 11.50 2.71 -1.55
CA LEU A 115 12.08 3.12 -0.27
C LEU A 115 11.80 4.61 0.02
N THR A 116 11.90 5.45 -1.01
CA THR A 116 11.67 6.89 -0.87
C THR A 116 10.18 7.19 -0.69
N MET A 117 9.30 6.51 -1.42
CA MET A 117 7.86 6.58 -1.20
C MET A 117 7.49 6.15 0.22
N ALA A 118 8.09 5.08 0.73
CA ALA A 118 7.89 4.63 2.11
C ALA A 118 8.25 5.74 3.10
N LYS A 119 9.44 6.34 2.98
CA LYS A 119 9.84 7.49 3.80
C LYS A 119 8.85 8.65 3.68
N LEU A 120 8.48 9.00 2.46
CA LEU A 120 7.60 10.13 2.17
C LEU A 120 6.26 10.01 2.90
N VAL A 121 5.59 8.85 2.79
CA VAL A 121 4.24 8.66 3.33
C VAL A 121 4.19 8.27 4.80
N ASN A 122 5.31 7.79 5.38
CA ASN A 122 5.39 7.46 6.80
C ASN A 122 5.94 8.61 7.65
N ALA A 123 6.85 9.42 7.12
CA ALA A 123 7.58 10.44 7.89
C ALA A 123 7.28 11.88 7.44
N ASP A 124 7.45 12.18 6.14
CA ASP A 124 7.41 13.56 5.66
C ASP A 124 5.95 14.07 5.50
N TYR A 125 5.07 13.20 5.00
CA TYR A 125 3.65 13.43 4.82
C TYR A 125 2.85 12.21 5.28
N PRO A 126 2.70 12.03 6.60
CA PRO A 126 1.99 10.88 7.19
C PRO A 126 0.64 10.64 6.51
N ALA A 127 0.46 9.45 5.94
CA ALA A 127 -0.73 9.07 5.19
C ALA A 127 -1.13 7.61 5.48
N LEU A 128 -2.43 7.33 5.38
CA LEU A 128 -2.93 5.96 5.38
C LEU A 128 -2.59 5.31 4.04
N VAL A 129 -1.96 4.14 4.06
CA VAL A 129 -1.61 3.44 2.82
C VAL A 129 -2.04 2.00 2.85
N GLY A 130 -2.89 1.65 1.89
CA GLY A 130 -3.25 0.28 1.56
C GLY A 130 -2.37 -0.31 0.46
N TYR A 131 -2.17 -1.62 0.50
CA TYR A 131 -1.42 -2.40 -0.49
C TYR A 131 -2.30 -3.49 -1.09
N LYS A 132 -2.20 -3.66 -2.40
CA LYS A 132 -2.85 -4.73 -3.16
C LYS A 132 -1.79 -5.58 -3.83
N TYR A 133 -1.82 -6.88 -3.53
CA TYR A 133 -0.88 -7.84 -4.12
C TYR A 133 -1.23 -8.23 -5.57
N GLU A 134 -2.47 -7.96 -5.98
CA GLU A 134 -3.05 -8.28 -7.29
C GLU A 134 -4.01 -7.16 -7.74
N LYS A 135 -4.08 -6.88 -9.04
CA LYS A 135 -4.93 -5.82 -9.60
C LYS A 135 -6.38 -6.25 -9.55
N GLY A 136 -7.25 -5.33 -9.13
CA GLY A 136 -8.70 -5.56 -9.11
C GLY A 136 -9.18 -6.42 -7.94
N ILE A 137 -8.28 -6.90 -7.07
CA ILE A 137 -8.69 -7.56 -5.84
C ILE A 137 -9.49 -6.59 -4.97
N GLY A 138 -10.60 -7.10 -4.44
CA GLY A 138 -11.43 -6.41 -3.48
C GLY A 138 -11.17 -6.90 -2.06
N ASN A 139 -11.36 -6.03 -1.08
CA ASN A 139 -11.31 -6.40 0.34
C ASN A 139 -12.64 -7.00 0.82
N TRP A 140 -12.84 -8.29 0.59
CA TRP A 140 -14.08 -8.99 0.99
C TRP A 140 -14.15 -9.33 2.49
N ASN A 141 -13.03 -9.28 3.19
CA ASN A 141 -12.96 -9.50 4.63
C ASN A 141 -12.13 -8.39 5.29
N PRO A 142 -12.71 -7.20 5.54
CA PRO A 142 -11.98 -6.04 6.06
C PRO A 142 -11.34 -6.24 7.42
N GLU A 143 -11.93 -7.09 8.28
CA GLU A 143 -11.44 -7.39 9.62
C GLU A 143 -10.13 -8.20 9.61
N GLU A 144 -9.85 -8.93 8.54
CA GLU A 144 -8.59 -9.67 8.39
C GLU A 144 -7.50 -8.71 7.90
N PRO A 145 -6.46 -8.39 8.71
CA PRO A 145 -5.44 -7.42 8.33
C PRO A 145 -4.50 -7.91 7.22
N LEU A 146 -4.46 -9.23 6.96
CA LEU A 146 -3.61 -9.83 5.94
C LEU A 146 -4.39 -10.25 4.70
N TRP A 147 -3.75 -10.18 3.56
CA TRP A 147 -4.23 -10.90 2.39
C TRP A 147 -4.04 -12.40 2.61
N MET A 148 -5.14 -13.14 2.65
CA MET A 148 -5.16 -14.59 2.76
C MET A 148 -5.54 -15.20 1.41
N LYS A 149 -4.82 -16.22 0.95
CA LYS A 149 -5.13 -16.92 -0.29
C LYS A 149 -5.19 -18.43 -0.05
N PRO A 150 -6.26 -19.13 -0.48
CA PRO A 150 -6.30 -20.58 -0.41
C PRO A 150 -5.27 -21.19 -1.37
N VAL A 151 -4.50 -22.15 -0.86
CA VAL A 151 -3.72 -23.11 -1.63
C VAL A 151 -4.48 -24.42 -1.60
N LEU A 152 -4.53 -25.08 -2.74
CA LEU A 152 -4.91 -26.48 -2.87
C LEU A 152 -3.61 -27.29 -3.07
N PRO A 153 -2.96 -27.75 -1.99
CA PRO A 153 -2.00 -28.83 -2.07
C PRO A 153 -2.60 -30.07 -2.75
N SER A 154 -1.73 -30.94 -3.26
CA SER A 154 -2.08 -32.17 -3.99
C SER A 154 -2.91 -33.19 -3.18
N ASP A 155 -3.23 -32.91 -1.93
CA ASP A 155 -3.92 -33.78 -0.96
C ASP A 155 -5.38 -33.38 -0.69
N ASP A 156 -5.98 -32.53 -1.54
CA ASP A 156 -7.35 -32.01 -1.44
C ASP A 156 -7.66 -31.20 -0.15
N SER A 157 -6.65 -30.91 0.67
CA SER A 157 -6.81 -30.00 1.81
C SER A 157 -6.75 -28.54 1.36
N VAL A 158 -7.65 -27.66 1.82
CA VAL A 158 -7.54 -26.22 1.57
C VAL A 158 -6.77 -25.58 2.71
N THR A 159 -5.57 -25.08 2.43
CA THR A 159 -4.76 -24.33 3.41
C THR A 159 -4.73 -22.85 3.05
N LEU A 160 -5.06 -21.96 3.98
CA LEU A 160 -4.95 -20.52 3.78
C LEU A 160 -3.52 -20.05 4.04
N VAL A 161 -2.93 -19.38 3.06
CA VAL A 161 -1.59 -18.79 3.17
C VAL A 161 -1.69 -17.27 3.32
N ARG A 162 -0.86 -16.73 4.22
CA ARG A 162 -0.65 -15.29 4.40
C ARG A 162 0.22 -14.77 3.26
N ILE A 163 -0.27 -13.76 2.55
CA ILE A 163 0.43 -13.12 1.45
C ILE A 163 1.12 -11.85 1.94
N ALA A 164 0.37 -10.80 2.26
CA ALA A 164 0.94 -9.52 2.66
C ALA A 164 -0.05 -8.74 3.54
N PRO A 165 0.40 -7.75 4.34
CA PRO A 165 -0.51 -6.81 4.99
C PRO A 165 -1.35 -6.05 3.97
N LYS A 166 -2.62 -5.79 4.31
CA LYS A 166 -3.50 -4.88 3.56
C LYS A 166 -3.13 -3.44 3.84
N HIS A 167 -3.05 -3.10 5.12
CA HIS A 167 -2.64 -1.81 5.62
C HIS A 167 -1.12 -1.80 5.85
N VAL A 168 -0.42 -0.83 5.26
CA VAL A 168 1.05 -0.81 5.25
C VAL A 168 1.69 0.47 5.80
N SER A 169 0.90 1.51 6.08
CA SER A 169 1.37 2.75 6.72
C SER A 169 0.22 3.43 7.45
N GLU A 170 0.46 3.77 8.72
CA GLU A 170 -0.41 4.59 9.54
C GLU A 170 0.25 5.94 9.82
N PRO A 171 -0.50 7.06 9.78
CA PRO A 171 0.04 8.37 10.11
C PRO A 171 0.59 8.42 11.53
N ILE A 172 1.86 8.80 11.69
CA ILE A 172 2.52 8.88 13.00
C ILE A 172 1.78 9.81 13.99
N ASP A 173 1.03 10.78 13.48
CA ASP A 173 0.20 11.69 14.28
C ASP A 173 -0.80 10.94 15.17
N SER A 174 -1.36 9.84 14.67
CA SER A 174 -2.28 8.98 15.44
C SER A 174 -1.57 8.34 16.63
N ILE A 175 -0.37 7.80 16.40
CA ILE A 175 0.50 7.19 17.41
C ILE A 175 0.95 8.23 18.44
N LEU A 176 1.36 9.42 17.99
CA LEU A 176 1.78 10.51 18.86
C LEU A 176 0.65 10.97 19.79
N ARG A 177 -0.60 11.05 19.29
CA ARG A 177 -1.77 11.36 20.12
C ARG A 177 -1.99 10.32 21.22
N VAL A 178 -1.82 9.03 20.92
CA VAL A 178 -1.94 7.95 21.92
C VAL A 178 -0.84 8.07 22.99
N ILE A 179 0.41 8.30 22.57
CA ILE A 179 1.54 8.48 23.49
C ILE A 179 1.31 9.71 24.40
N GLN A 180 0.85 10.83 23.83
CA GLN A 180 0.57 12.03 24.61
C GLN A 180 -0.58 11.82 25.62
N ARG A 181 -1.63 11.08 25.25
CA ARG A 181 -2.72 10.73 26.16
C ARG A 181 -2.31 9.78 27.29
N SER A 182 -1.35 8.89 27.07
CA SER A 182 -0.82 7.98 28.10
C SER A 182 0.09 8.65 29.14
N ARG A 183 0.52 9.89 28.87
CA ARG A 183 1.39 10.69 29.75
C ARG A 183 0.65 11.79 30.53
N ALA A 184 -0.65 11.95 30.27
CA ALA A 184 -1.55 12.86 30.98
C ALA A 184 -2.36 12.07 32.02
#